data_AF-A0A6J3HGI3-F1
#
_entry.id   AF-A0A6J3HGI3-F1
#
_cell.length_a   1.000
_cell.length_b   1.000
_cell.length_c   1.000
_cell.angle_alpha   90.00
_cell.angle_beta   90.00
_cell.angle_gamma   90.00
#
_symmetry.space_group_name_H-M   'P 1'
#
loop_
_entity.id
_entity.type
_entity.pdbx_description
1 polymer ?
#
loop_
_entity_poly.entity_id
_entity_poly.type
_entity_poly.pdbx_seq_one_letter_code
_entity_poly.pdbx_strand_id
1 'polypeptide(L)'
;MIVALREALTSTNPKAALKSKIVAEFRSQALIEELLLYKRSEDQIELKEKQLSTMRVDVCSTETLKCLKDKTGGKKFSKEFEEASSKLEEFVNGLDKQVKNGPSLTEALENAGIFYEAQYKEVKVVANVSNN
;
A
#
# COMPACT_ATOMS: atom_id res chain seq x y z
N MET A 1 12.74 2.10 51.11
CA MET A 1 13.76 1.84 50.06
C MET A 1 13.44 0.66 49.15
N ILE A 2 12.91 -0.46 49.65
CA ILE A 2 12.61 -1.65 48.81
C ILE A 2 11.45 -1.44 47.81
N VAL A 3 10.44 -0.62 48.17
CA VAL A 3 9.30 -0.32 47.28
C VAL A 3 9.72 0.55 46.09
N ALA A 4 10.55 1.57 46.30
CA ALA A 4 11.08 2.43 45.25
C ALA A 4 12.02 1.69 44.27
N LEU A 5 12.75 0.66 44.74
CA LEU A 5 13.54 -0.22 43.87
C LEU A 5 12.66 -1.13 43.01
N ARG A 6 11.52 -1.61 43.53
CA ARG A 6 10.54 -2.38 42.75
C ARG A 6 9.86 -1.52 41.70
N GLU A 7 9.50 -0.28 42.02
CA GLU A 7 8.90 0.65 41.06
C GLU A 7 9.88 1.07 39.95
N ALA A 8 11.18 1.20 40.29
CA ALA A 8 12.24 1.43 39.29
C ALA A 8 12.48 0.22 38.37
N LEU A 9 12.30 -1.01 38.87
CA LEU A 9 12.33 -2.25 38.07
C LEU A 9 11.10 -2.41 37.16
N THR A 10 9.99 -1.73 37.46
CA THR A 10 8.74 -1.75 36.68
C THR A 10 8.49 -0.49 35.87
N SER A 11 9.47 0.42 35.75
CA SER A 11 9.39 1.54 34.81
C SER A 11 9.54 1.01 33.38
N THR A 12 8.46 0.41 32.87
CA THR A 12 8.37 -0.11 31.51
C THR A 12 8.32 1.06 30.56
N ASN A 13 9.47 1.41 29.99
CA ASN A 13 9.54 2.38 28.90
C ASN A 13 8.58 1.90 27.78
N PRO A 14 7.50 2.64 27.47
CA PRO A 14 6.48 2.17 26.52
C PRO A 14 7.07 1.85 25.13
N LYS A 15 8.13 2.58 24.73
CA LYS A 15 8.84 2.34 23.47
C LYS A 15 9.60 1.01 23.47
N ALA A 16 10.18 0.62 24.61
CA ALA A 16 10.88 -0.65 24.73
C ALA A 16 9.90 -1.83 24.74
N ALA A 17 8.76 -1.68 25.42
CA ALA A 17 7.69 -2.68 25.43
C ALA A 17 7.12 -2.91 24.02
N LEU A 18 6.88 -1.84 23.26
CA LEU A 18 6.41 -1.91 21.88
C LEU A 18 7.40 -2.64 20.96
N LYS A 19 8.69 -2.30 21.04
CA LYS A 19 9.74 -3.00 20.27
C LYS A 19 9.81 -4.49 20.62
N SER A 20 9.74 -4.84 21.90
CA SER A 20 9.73 -6.24 22.35
C SER A 20 8.53 -7.02 21.79
N LYS A 21 7.35 -6.41 21.80
CA LYS A 21 6.14 -6.99 21.22
C LYS A 21 6.30 -7.25 19.73
N ILE A 22 6.80 -6.26 18.97
CA ILE A 22 7.09 -6.40 17.54
C ILE A 22 8.05 -7.55 17.30
N VAL A 23 9.14 -7.64 18.06
CA VAL A 23 10.13 -8.74 17.90
C VAL A 23 9.51 -10.11 18.12
N ALA A 24 8.62 -10.26 19.11
CA ALA A 24 7.99 -11.53 19.42
C ALA A 24 6.90 -11.96 18.40
N GLU A 25 6.12 -10.99 17.91
CA GLU A 25 4.95 -11.25 17.07
C GLU A 25 5.26 -11.21 15.57
N PHE A 26 6.39 -10.62 15.16
CA PHE A 26 6.73 -10.46 13.74
C PHE A 26 6.81 -11.81 13.00
N ARG A 27 6.26 -11.83 11.78
CA ARG A 27 6.25 -12.97 10.86
C ARG A 27 6.66 -12.48 9.48
N SER A 28 7.85 -12.90 9.03
CA SER A 28 8.37 -12.55 7.70
C SER A 28 7.43 -12.95 6.56
N GLN A 29 6.76 -14.10 6.69
CA GLN A 29 5.80 -14.58 5.71
C GLN A 29 4.60 -13.65 5.54
N ALA A 30 4.06 -13.10 6.63
CA ALA A 30 2.95 -12.15 6.57
C ALA A 30 3.36 -10.85 5.87
N LEU A 31 4.58 -10.36 6.11
CA LEU A 31 5.12 -9.21 5.38
C LEU A 31 5.25 -9.48 3.87
N ILE A 32 5.74 -10.67 3.49
CA ILE A 32 5.87 -11.06 2.08
C ILE A 32 4.48 -11.07 1.41
N GLU A 33 3.47 -11.60 2.09
CA GLU A 33 2.10 -11.62 1.58
C GLU A 33 1.54 -10.21 1.37
N GLU A 34 1.70 -9.31 2.35
CA GLU A 34 1.32 -7.90 2.22
C GLU A 34 2.02 -7.21 1.04
N LEU A 35 3.32 -7.43 0.86
CA LEU A 35 4.08 -6.88 -0.27
C LEU A 35 3.58 -7.40 -1.62
N LEU A 36 3.28 -8.69 -1.73
CA LEU A 36 2.74 -9.29 -2.94
C LEU A 36 1.34 -8.76 -3.27
N LEU A 37 0.50 -8.56 -2.24
CA LEU A 37 -0.83 -7.97 -2.41
C LEU A 37 -0.74 -6.53 -2.90
N TYR A 38 0.15 -5.73 -2.31
CA TYR A 38 0.37 -4.36 -2.73
C TYR A 38 0.89 -4.29 -4.17
N LYS A 39 1.91 -5.09 -4.51
CA LYS A 39 2.46 -5.12 -5.86
C LYS A 39 1.41 -5.51 -6.91
N ARG A 40 0.60 -6.53 -6.62
CA ARG A 40 -0.52 -6.91 -7.49
C ARG A 40 -1.51 -5.76 -7.65
N SER A 41 -1.79 -5.02 -6.58
CA SER A 41 -2.66 -3.84 -6.66
C SER A 41 -2.05 -2.76 -7.55
N GLU A 42 -0.75 -2.50 -7.48
CA GLU A 42 -0.06 -1.56 -8.38
C GLU A 42 -0.19 -1.99 -9.84
N ASP A 43 0.08 -3.27 -10.14
CA ASP A 43 -0.01 -3.80 -11.50
C ASP A 43 -1.43 -3.66 -12.07
N GLN A 44 -2.47 -3.83 -11.24
CA GLN A 44 -3.86 -3.64 -11.65
C GLN A 44 -4.20 -2.17 -11.94
N ILE A 45 -3.65 -1.23 -11.17
CA ILE A 45 -3.82 0.21 -11.41
C ILE A 45 -3.11 0.61 -12.70
N GLU A 46 -1.87 0.17 -12.91
CA GLU A 46 -1.12 0.43 -14.14
C GLU A 46 -1.85 -0.10 -15.38
N LEU A 47 -2.43 -1.31 -15.30
CA LEU A 47 -3.23 -1.86 -16.39
C LEU A 47 -4.45 -0.98 -16.72
N LYS A 48 -5.19 -0.55 -15.70
CA LYS A 48 -6.36 0.32 -15.87
C LYS A 48 -5.99 1.69 -16.42
N GLU A 49 -4.87 2.26 -15.97
CA GLU A 49 -4.33 3.51 -16.50
C GLU A 49 -4.01 3.38 -18.01
N LYS A 50 -3.32 2.30 -18.40
CA LYS A 50 -3.05 2.00 -19.81
C LYS A 50 -4.34 1.88 -20.61
N GLN A 51 -5.34 1.14 -20.11
CA GLN A 51 -6.66 1.03 -20.76
C GLN A 51 -7.29 2.41 -20.97
N LEU A 52 -7.39 3.22 -19.91
CA LEU A 52 -7.95 4.57 -19.99
C LEU A 52 -7.21 5.48 -20.99
N SER A 53 -5.88 5.39 -21.03
CA SER A 53 -5.06 6.19 -21.95
C SER A 53 -5.37 5.92 -23.43
N THR A 54 -5.86 4.70 -23.74
CA THR A 54 -6.29 4.31 -25.09
C THR A 54 -7.73 4.69 -25.40
N MET A 55 -8.57 4.87 -24.38
CA MET A 55 -10.00 5.20 -24.52
C MET A 55 -10.25 6.69 -24.81
N ARG A 56 -9.38 7.38 -25.56
CA ARG A 56 -9.47 8.82 -25.82
C ARG A 56 -10.85 9.23 -26.36
N VAL A 57 -11.76 9.63 -25.48
CA VAL A 57 -13.01 10.30 -25.83
C VAL A 57 -12.75 11.79 -25.75
N ASP A 58 -12.34 12.38 -26.87
CA ASP A 58 -12.19 13.83 -26.95
C ASP A 58 -13.58 14.49 -27.02
N VAL A 59 -14.10 14.86 -25.86
CA VAL A 59 -15.45 15.41 -25.67
C VAL A 59 -15.61 16.78 -26.37
N CYS A 60 -14.51 17.46 -26.70
CA CYS A 60 -14.50 18.80 -27.29
C CYS A 60 -13.96 18.84 -28.72
N SER A 61 -13.68 17.69 -29.35
CA SER A 61 -13.18 17.67 -30.72
C SER A 61 -14.25 18.08 -31.75
N THR A 62 -13.80 18.66 -32.85
CA THR A 62 -14.64 18.91 -34.02
C THR A 62 -15.22 17.62 -34.62
N GLU A 63 -14.57 16.48 -34.48
CA GLU A 63 -15.11 15.17 -34.85
C GLU A 63 -16.30 14.76 -33.97
N THR A 64 -16.20 14.95 -32.65
CA THR A 64 -17.28 14.67 -31.70
C THR A 64 -18.51 15.51 -32.00
N LEU A 65 -18.34 16.81 -32.27
CA LEU A 65 -19.44 17.69 -32.67
C LEU A 65 -20.12 17.25 -33.98
N LYS A 66 -19.39 16.63 -34.92
CA LYS A 66 -19.98 16.07 -36.15
C LYS A 66 -20.80 14.82 -35.87
N CYS A 67 -20.31 13.91 -35.02
CA CYS A 67 -21.04 12.70 -34.61
C CYS A 67 -22.37 13.02 -33.91
N LEU A 68 -22.43 14.14 -33.18
CA LEU A 68 -23.66 14.56 -32.49
C LEU A 68 -24.75 15.11 -33.43
N LYS A 69 -24.45 15.37 -34.71
CA LYS A 69 -25.43 15.94 -35.66
C LYS A 69 -26.42 14.91 -36.21
N ASP A 70 -26.11 13.62 -36.16
CA ASP A 70 -27.00 12.55 -36.60
C ASP A 70 -27.28 11.54 -35.48
N LYS A 71 -28.44 10.88 -35.54
CA LYS A 71 -28.92 9.98 -34.48
C LYS A 71 -28.00 8.76 -34.27
N THR A 72 -27.33 8.29 -35.31
CA THR A 72 -26.45 7.11 -35.23
C THR A 72 -25.12 7.48 -34.58
N GLY A 73 -24.52 8.59 -35.03
CA GLY A 73 -23.31 9.14 -34.43
C GLY A 73 -23.50 9.50 -32.96
N GLY A 74 -24.62 10.13 -32.60
CA GLY A 74 -24.93 10.48 -31.21
C GLY A 74 -25.10 9.26 -30.30
N LYS A 75 -25.73 8.18 -30.80
CA LYS A 75 -25.83 6.91 -30.05
C LYS A 75 -24.47 6.24 -29.85
N LYS A 76 -23.62 6.24 -30.89
CA LYS A 76 -22.27 5.67 -30.81
C LYS A 76 -21.43 6.44 -29.78
N PHE A 77 -21.41 7.77 -29.88
CA PHE A 77 -20.72 8.63 -28.93
C PHE A 77 -21.20 8.42 -27.50
N SER A 78 -22.53 8.40 -27.27
CA SER A 78 -23.09 8.18 -25.93
C SER A 78 -22.61 6.88 -25.31
N LYS A 79 -22.55 5.80 -26.11
CA LYS A 79 -22.08 4.50 -25.63
C LYS A 79 -20.59 4.53 -25.27
N GLU A 80 -19.76 5.07 -26.15
CA GLU A 80 -18.30 5.18 -25.93
C GLU A 80 -17.98 6.07 -24.73
N PHE A 81 -18.71 7.18 -24.56
CA PHE A 81 -18.56 8.08 -23.43
C PHE A 81 -18.98 7.44 -22.10
N GLU A 82 -20.09 6.70 -22.08
CA GLU A 82 -20.54 5.99 -20.88
C GLU A 82 -19.56 4.88 -20.49
N GLU A 83 -19.02 4.14 -21.47
CA GLU A 83 -17.99 3.11 -21.23
C GLU A 83 -16.70 3.72 -20.66
N ALA A 84 -16.21 4.82 -21.25
CA ALA A 84 -15.05 5.55 -20.74
C ALA A 84 -15.28 6.11 -19.33
N SER A 85 -16.49 6.62 -19.06
CA SER A 85 -16.86 7.14 -17.74
C SER A 85 -16.87 6.04 -16.69
N SER A 86 -17.46 4.88 -17.01
CA SER A 86 -17.46 3.70 -16.13
C SER A 86 -16.04 3.20 -15.84
N LYS A 87 -15.17 3.14 -16.86
CA LYS A 87 -13.77 2.76 -16.66
C LYS A 87 -12.98 3.76 -15.84
N LEU A 88 -13.27 5.05 -15.98
CA LEU A 88 -12.65 6.10 -15.17
C LEU A 88 -13.06 5.95 -13.71
N GLU A 89 -14.33 5.68 -13.43
CA GLU A 89 -14.82 5.43 -12.08
C GLU A 89 -14.17 4.18 -11.46
N GLU A 90 -14.04 3.08 -12.21
CA GLU A 90 -13.32 1.88 -11.75
C GLU A 90 -11.84 2.13 -11.42
N PHE A 91 -11.20 3.06 -12.13
CA PHE A 91 -9.82 3.46 -11.89
C PHE A 91 -9.68 4.32 -10.65
N VAL A 92 -10.50 5.37 -10.51
CA VAL A 92 -10.53 6.24 -9.33
C VAL A 92 -10.84 5.44 -8.06
N ASN A 93 -11.82 4.54 -8.10
CA ASN A 93 -12.12 3.63 -6.99
C ASN A 93 -10.96 2.69 -6.66
N GLY A 94 -10.16 2.32 -7.66
CA GLY A 94 -8.94 1.54 -7.47
C GLY A 94 -7.87 2.34 -6.73
N LEU A 95 -7.63 3.59 -7.14
CA LEU A 95 -6.68 4.50 -6.50
C LEU A 95 -7.06 4.79 -5.05
N ASP A 96 -8.33 5.05 -4.78
CA ASP A 96 -8.84 5.29 -3.42
C ASP A 96 -8.59 4.10 -2.48
N LYS A 97 -8.78 2.87 -2.96
CA LYS A 97 -8.44 1.66 -2.19
C LYS A 97 -6.95 1.57 -1.91
N GLN A 98 -6.10 1.92 -2.88
CA GLN A 98 -4.65 1.86 -2.73
C GLN A 98 -4.16 2.87 -1.68
N VAL A 99 -4.73 4.09 -1.68
CA VAL A 99 -4.48 5.12 -0.66
C VAL A 99 -4.88 4.64 0.73
N LYS A 100 -6.05 3.98 0.85
CA LYS A 100 -6.53 3.44 2.13
C LYS A 100 -5.66 2.30 2.68
N ASN A 101 -5.04 1.52 1.82
CA ASN A 101 -4.16 0.40 2.22
C ASN A 101 -2.72 0.84 2.53
N GLY A 102 -2.29 2.02 2.07
CA GLY A 102 -0.93 2.54 2.28
C GLY A 102 -0.45 2.58 3.73
N PRO A 103 -1.25 3.04 4.72
CA PRO A 103 -0.85 3.06 6.12
C PRO A 103 -0.49 1.68 6.68
N SER A 104 -1.25 0.63 6.32
CA SER A 104 -1.01 -0.74 6.80
C SER A 104 0.32 -1.29 6.30
N LEU A 105 0.65 -1.09 5.02
CA LEU A 105 1.92 -1.53 4.46
C LEU A 105 3.10 -0.77 5.08
N THR A 106 2.92 0.54 5.30
CA THR A 106 3.96 1.38 5.94
C THR A 106 4.27 0.88 7.34
N GLU A 107 3.25 0.60 8.14
CA GLU A 107 3.40 0.05 9.49
C GLU A 107 4.08 -1.34 9.46
N ALA A 108 3.69 -2.22 8.53
CA ALA A 108 4.31 -3.53 8.37
C ALA A 108 5.81 -3.44 8.04
N LEU A 109 6.20 -2.49 7.18
CA LEU A 109 7.60 -2.23 6.82
C LEU A 109 8.40 -1.64 7.99
N GLU A 110 7.81 -0.70 8.76
CA GLU A 110 8.45 -0.14 9.96
C GLU A 110 8.69 -1.21 11.02
N ASN A 111 7.70 -2.06 11.26
CA ASN A 111 7.80 -3.20 12.18
C ASN A 111 8.89 -4.20 11.72
N ALA A 112 9.01 -4.44 10.41
CA ALA A 112 10.08 -5.25 9.85
C ALA A 112 11.46 -4.64 10.11
N GLY A 113 11.60 -3.33 9.95
CA GLY A 113 12.83 -2.60 10.27
C GLY A 113 13.25 -2.80 11.72
N ILE A 114 12.31 -2.67 12.65
CA ILE A 114 12.55 -2.91 14.09
C ILE A 114 12.99 -4.35 14.34
N PHE A 115 12.30 -5.32 13.75
CA PHE A 115 12.63 -6.75 13.91
C PHE A 115 14.03 -7.08 13.42
N TYR A 116 14.36 -6.72 12.17
CA TYR A 116 15.65 -7.06 11.58
C TYR A 116 16.81 -6.29 12.21
N GLU A 117 16.60 -5.06 12.68
CA GLU A 117 17.60 -4.32 13.46
C GLU A 117 17.91 -5.04 14.79
N ALA A 118 16.89 -5.55 15.49
CA ALA A 118 17.07 -6.32 16.72
C ALA A 118 17.86 -7.61 16.48
N GLN A 119 17.48 -8.37 15.44
CA GLN A 119 18.19 -9.61 15.07
C GLN A 119 19.66 -9.37 14.71
N TYR A 120 19.96 -8.30 13.96
CA TYR A 120 21.35 -7.96 13.62
C TYR A 120 22.21 -7.63 14.85
N LYS A 121 21.64 -6.93 15.83
CA LYS A 121 22.33 -6.62 17.09
C LYS A 121 22.61 -7.88 17.91
N GLU A 122 21.67 -8.81 17.98
CA GLU A 122 21.86 -10.10 18.66
C GLU A 122 22.99 -10.91 18.02
N VAL A 123 22.98 -11.05 16.68
CA VAL A 123 24.03 -11.78 15.95
C VAL A 123 25.42 -11.17 16.19
N LYS A 124 25.53 -9.83 16.22
CA LYS A 124 26.80 -9.14 16.51
C LYS A 124 27.31 -9.43 17.92
N VAL A 125 26.43 -9.49 18.92
CA VAL A 125 26.81 -9.83 20.30
C VAL A 125 27.27 -11.29 20.38
N VAL A 126 26.53 -12.21 19.77
CA VAL A 126 26.88 -13.64 19.77
C VAL A 126 28.23 -13.88 19.10
N ALA A 127 28.48 -13.28 17.93
CA ALA A 127 29.76 -13.40 17.24
C ALA A 127 30.93 -12.83 18.06
N ASN A 128 30.73 -11.70 18.76
CA ASN A 128 31.75 -11.13 19.64
C ASN A 128 32.04 -12.00 20.88
N VAL A 129 31.05 -12.74 21.39
CA VAL A 129 31.23 -13.66 22.52
C VAL A 129 31.89 -14.97 22.08
N SER A 130 31.65 -15.43 20.86
CA SER A 130 32.24 -16.66 20.33
C SER A 130 33.69 -16.51 19.81
N ASN A 131 34.17 -15.28 19.62
CA ASN A 131 35.50 -14.97 19.08
C ASN A 131 36.51 -14.54 20.17
N ASN A 132 36.19 -14.79 21.44
CA ASN A 132 36.97 -14.48 22.64
C ASN A 132 37.02 -15.73 23.54
#